data_AF-A0A822VAA3-F1
#
_entry.id   AF-A0A822VAA3-F1
#
_cell.length_a   1.000
_cell.length_b   1.000
_cell.length_c   1.000
_cell.angle_alpha   90.00
_cell.angle_beta   90.00
_cell.angle_gamma   90.00
#
_symmetry.space_group_name_H-M   'P 1'
#
loop_
_entity.id
_entity.type
_entity.pdbx_description
1 polymer ?
#
loop_
_entity_poly.entity_id
_entity_poly.type
_entity_poly.pdbx_seq_one_letter_code
_entity_poly.pdbx_strand_id
1 'polypeptide(L)'
;MALARNRRRDRGVDYWPGFVDALSTLLMAIMFLLTVFVLAQFVLSREITGKDEVLTRLNSQIAELTELLAMEKGNKQDIEDALASLQSTLAASENERSRLQALLDAGSGNNANANARIGSLTGELDDQRQANSRASAQIELLNQQIAALRAQIASVEAALQASEAKDTSSQVKIADLGRRLNVALAQRVQELNRYRSDFFGRLREILSDRENIRIVGDRFVFQSEVLFPSGGNELNPEGQTEMEKLAVALLDLAKEIPAEINWVLRVDGHTDNVQLSGSGRYRDNWELSSARATSVVKFLISKGVPANRLVAAGFGEYQPIAEGDTPEARQQNRRIELKLTER
;
A
#
# COMPACT_ATOMS: atom_id res chain seq x y z
N MET A 1 -173.88 -33.23 110.17
CA MET A 1 -174.93 -32.17 110.23
C MET A 1 -174.54 -31.14 109.19
N ALA A 2 -175.15 -31.06 108.02
CA ALA A 2 -176.55 -30.76 107.72
C ALA A 2 -176.98 -29.33 108.09
N LEU A 3 -177.86 -28.78 107.24
CA LEU A 3 -178.63 -27.53 107.31
C LEU A 3 -177.97 -26.27 106.72
N ALA A 4 -178.67 -25.28 106.16
CA ALA A 4 -179.84 -25.19 105.29
C ALA A 4 -180.10 -23.69 104.98
N ARG A 5 -180.77 -23.45 103.84
CA ARG A 5 -181.75 -22.36 103.54
C ARG A 5 -181.31 -20.88 103.29
N ASN A 6 -181.51 -20.46 102.03
CA ASN A 6 -182.61 -19.62 101.50
C ASN A 6 -182.63 -18.05 101.60
N ARG A 7 -182.83 -17.44 100.39
CA ARG A 7 -183.65 -16.25 99.98
C ARG A 7 -183.15 -14.78 100.05
N ARG A 8 -183.05 -14.16 98.83
CA ARG A 8 -183.60 -12.88 98.24
C ARG A 8 -183.56 -11.57 99.10
N ARG A 9 -183.32 -10.33 98.59
CA ARG A 9 -183.61 -9.68 97.29
C ARG A 9 -182.96 -8.25 97.20
N ASP A 10 -182.65 -7.82 95.96
CA ASP A 10 -182.77 -6.46 95.34
C ASP A 10 -181.57 -5.45 95.17
N ARG A 11 -181.22 -5.24 93.87
CA ARG A 11 -180.80 -4.07 93.04
C ARG A 11 -179.60 -3.13 93.35
N GLY A 12 -178.69 -3.05 92.35
CA GLY A 12 -177.80 -1.89 92.06
C GLY A 12 -176.66 -2.14 91.05
N VAL A 13 -176.91 -1.85 89.75
CA VAL A 13 -176.04 -1.50 88.58
C VAL A 13 -174.57 -1.99 88.45
N ASP A 14 -174.30 -2.65 87.31
CA ASP A 14 -173.05 -3.22 86.78
C ASP A 14 -172.12 -2.24 86.00
N TYR A 15 -170.81 -2.31 86.23
CA TYR A 15 -169.76 -1.71 85.36
C TYR A 15 -168.48 -2.58 85.23
N TRP A 16 -168.49 -3.83 85.74
CA TRP A 16 -167.28 -4.59 86.05
C TRP A 16 -166.68 -5.55 84.97
N PRO A 17 -167.23 -5.83 83.76
CA PRO A 17 -166.57 -6.77 82.84
C PRO A 17 -165.74 -6.17 81.67
N GLY A 18 -165.77 -4.86 81.40
CA GLY A 18 -165.13 -4.28 80.19
C GLY A 18 -163.70 -3.72 80.36
N PHE A 19 -163.33 -3.26 81.56
CA PHE A 19 -162.07 -2.52 81.75
C PHE A 19 -160.82 -3.41 81.85
N VAL A 20 -160.98 -4.67 82.26
CA VAL A 20 -159.87 -5.64 82.39
C VAL A 20 -159.41 -6.16 81.01
N ASP A 21 -160.33 -6.28 80.05
CA ASP A 21 -159.99 -6.79 78.70
C ASP A 21 -159.24 -5.75 77.86
N ALA A 22 -159.62 -4.46 77.97
CA ALA A 22 -158.91 -3.35 77.33
C ALA A 22 -157.48 -3.15 77.90
N LEU A 23 -157.28 -3.40 79.20
CA LEU A 23 -155.97 -3.29 79.84
C LEU A 23 -155.04 -4.44 79.45
N SER A 24 -155.56 -5.66 79.29
CA SER A 24 -154.75 -6.82 78.88
C SER A 24 -154.34 -6.77 77.39
N THR A 25 -155.25 -6.33 76.52
CA THR A 25 -154.98 -6.15 75.08
C THR A 25 -153.99 -5.02 74.81
N LEU A 26 -154.04 -3.93 75.58
CA LEU A 26 -153.07 -2.84 75.51
C LEU A 26 -151.67 -3.29 75.98
N LEU A 27 -151.60 -4.12 77.03
CA LEU A 27 -150.34 -4.68 77.51
C LEU A 27 -149.73 -5.68 76.51
N MET A 28 -150.54 -6.54 75.88
CA MET A 28 -150.08 -7.42 74.79
C MET A 28 -149.62 -6.65 73.55
N ALA A 29 -150.33 -5.59 73.15
CA ALA A 29 -149.94 -4.76 72.00
C ALA A 29 -148.61 -4.03 72.26
N ILE A 30 -148.40 -3.50 73.48
CA ILE A 30 -147.13 -2.89 73.89
C ILE A 30 -146.01 -3.93 73.90
N MET A 31 -146.27 -5.15 74.42
CA MET A 31 -145.28 -6.22 74.41
C MET A 31 -144.94 -6.69 72.99
N PHE A 32 -145.92 -6.74 72.09
CA PHE A 32 -145.72 -7.06 70.67
C PHE A 32 -144.89 -5.98 69.95
N LEU A 33 -145.18 -4.70 70.20
CA LEU A 33 -144.43 -3.59 69.60
C LEU A 33 -142.99 -3.54 70.15
N LEU A 34 -142.80 -3.79 71.45
CA LEU A 34 -141.47 -3.95 72.05
C LEU A 34 -140.71 -5.13 71.48
N THR A 35 -141.36 -6.29 71.27
CA THR A 35 -140.68 -7.47 70.70
C THR A 35 -140.30 -7.25 69.24
N VAL A 36 -141.16 -6.63 68.41
CA VAL A 36 -140.81 -6.24 67.03
C VAL A 36 -139.68 -5.22 67.02
N PHE A 37 -139.70 -4.23 67.91
CA PHE A 37 -138.65 -3.24 68.03
C PHE A 37 -137.30 -3.85 68.45
N VAL A 38 -137.32 -4.77 69.42
CA VAL A 38 -136.13 -5.52 69.85
C VAL A 38 -135.62 -6.43 68.73
N LEU A 39 -136.50 -7.07 67.95
CA LEU A 39 -136.12 -7.87 66.78
C LEU A 39 -135.50 -7.00 65.68
N ALA A 40 -136.08 -5.82 65.41
CA ALA A 40 -135.54 -4.87 64.45
C ALA A 40 -134.19 -4.32 64.90
N GLN A 41 -134.05 -3.96 66.18
CA GLN A 41 -132.77 -3.57 66.81
C GLN A 41 -131.75 -4.70 66.74
N PHE A 42 -132.16 -5.94 66.98
CA PHE A 42 -131.27 -7.10 66.93
C PHE A 42 -130.78 -7.40 65.51
N VAL A 43 -131.66 -7.34 64.50
CA VAL A 43 -131.29 -7.51 63.09
C VAL A 43 -130.39 -6.38 62.61
N LEU A 44 -130.73 -5.13 62.93
CA LEU A 44 -129.93 -3.96 62.56
C LEU A 44 -128.57 -3.96 63.28
N SER A 45 -128.53 -4.34 64.55
CA SER A 45 -127.28 -4.54 65.28
C SER A 45 -126.44 -5.64 64.65
N ARG A 46 -127.03 -6.79 64.25
CA ARG A 46 -126.29 -7.83 63.52
C ARG A 46 -125.73 -7.34 62.19
N GLU A 47 -126.48 -6.53 61.46
CA GLU A 47 -126.07 -6.01 60.15
C GLU A 47 -124.99 -4.94 60.27
N ILE A 48 -125.07 -4.06 61.29
CA ILE A 48 -124.04 -3.07 61.61
C ILE A 48 -122.79 -3.77 62.14
N THR A 49 -122.92 -4.68 63.12
CA THR A 49 -121.77 -5.46 63.64
C THR A 49 -121.11 -6.29 62.55
N GLY A 50 -121.88 -6.88 61.61
CA GLY A 50 -121.31 -7.59 60.46
C GLY A 50 -120.59 -6.66 59.47
N LYS A 51 -121.14 -5.47 59.20
CA LYS A 51 -120.46 -4.44 58.38
C LYS A 51 -119.19 -3.92 59.07
N ASP A 52 -119.22 -3.72 60.38
CA ASP A 52 -118.07 -3.30 61.18
C ASP A 52 -116.98 -4.38 61.19
N GLU A 53 -117.34 -5.66 61.27
CA GLU A 53 -116.39 -6.77 61.19
C GLU A 53 -115.74 -6.85 59.81
N VAL A 54 -116.51 -6.67 58.73
CA VAL A 54 -116.00 -6.60 57.35
C VAL A 54 -115.10 -5.38 57.15
N LEU A 55 -115.48 -4.21 57.65
CA LEU A 55 -114.67 -2.99 57.60
C LEU A 55 -113.37 -3.14 58.38
N THR A 56 -113.42 -3.78 59.55
CA THR A 56 -112.23 -4.06 60.36
C THR A 56 -111.28 -5.00 59.62
N ARG A 57 -111.81 -6.06 58.98
CA ARG A 57 -111.03 -7.00 58.15
C ARG A 57 -110.45 -6.35 56.90
N LEU A 58 -111.22 -5.49 56.22
CA LEU A 58 -110.72 -4.75 55.06
C LEU A 58 -109.65 -3.74 55.46
N ASN A 59 -109.81 -3.04 56.59
CA ASN A 59 -108.78 -2.14 57.12
C ASN A 59 -107.51 -2.90 57.52
N SER A 60 -107.62 -4.09 58.11
CA SER A 60 -106.44 -4.92 58.38
C SER A 60 -105.76 -5.42 57.09
N GLN A 61 -106.53 -5.80 56.07
CA GLN A 61 -105.99 -6.19 54.76
C GLN A 61 -105.33 -5.02 54.03
N ILE A 62 -105.91 -3.81 54.11
CA ILE A 62 -105.29 -2.59 53.57
C ILE A 62 -103.99 -2.27 54.31
N ALA A 63 -103.95 -2.42 55.64
CA ALA A 63 -102.73 -2.22 56.41
C ALA A 63 -101.64 -3.23 56.02
N GLU A 64 -101.98 -4.51 55.89
CA GLU A 64 -101.09 -5.58 55.44
C GLU A 64 -100.56 -5.34 54.01
N LEU A 65 -101.44 -4.99 53.07
CA LEU A 65 -101.03 -4.65 51.70
C LEU A 65 -100.17 -3.38 51.65
N THR A 66 -100.43 -2.41 52.53
CA THR A 66 -99.60 -1.19 52.63
C THR A 66 -98.21 -1.52 53.16
N GLU A 67 -98.10 -2.42 54.13
CA GLU A 67 -96.83 -2.90 54.67
C GLU A 67 -96.05 -3.72 53.63
N LEU A 68 -96.72 -4.64 52.92
CA LEU A 68 -96.13 -5.39 51.81
C LEU A 68 -95.64 -4.47 50.69
N LEU A 69 -96.44 -3.47 50.30
CA LEU A 69 -96.06 -2.48 49.28
C LEU A 69 -94.89 -1.61 49.75
N ALA A 70 -94.83 -1.24 51.03
CA ALA A 70 -93.70 -0.51 51.59
C ALA A 70 -92.42 -1.36 51.56
N MET A 71 -92.52 -2.65 51.89
CA MET A 71 -91.41 -3.61 51.83
C MET A 71 -90.96 -3.87 50.38
N GLU A 72 -91.89 -4.03 49.44
CA GLU A 72 -91.58 -4.18 48.01
C GLU A 72 -90.87 -2.94 47.46
N LYS A 73 -91.34 -1.74 47.81
CA LYS A 73 -90.68 -0.48 47.44
C LYS A 73 -89.29 -0.37 48.06
N GLY A 74 -89.11 -0.78 49.32
CA GLY A 74 -87.81 -0.83 49.99
C GLY A 74 -86.84 -1.77 49.27
N ASN A 75 -87.26 -3.02 49.01
CA ASN A 75 -86.47 -4.00 48.27
C ASN A 75 -86.11 -3.51 46.86
N LYS A 76 -87.04 -2.83 46.18
CA LYS A 76 -86.77 -2.23 44.87
C LYS A 76 -85.69 -1.16 44.96
N GLN A 77 -85.76 -0.28 45.97
CA GLN A 77 -84.72 0.73 46.21
C GLN A 77 -83.36 0.09 46.50
N ASP A 78 -83.32 -0.94 47.36
CA ASP A 78 -82.08 -1.66 47.67
C ASP A 78 -81.43 -2.30 46.42
N ILE A 79 -82.25 -2.85 45.52
CA ILE A 79 -81.79 -3.40 44.24
C ILE A 79 -81.27 -2.29 43.32
N GLU A 80 -81.96 -1.16 43.25
CA GLU A 80 -81.51 0.01 42.46
C GLU A 80 -80.17 0.54 42.97
N ASP A 81 -79.99 0.62 44.30
CA ASP A 81 -78.74 1.04 44.94
C ASP A 81 -77.60 0.02 44.71
N ALA A 82 -77.90 -1.28 44.84
CA ALA A 82 -76.95 -2.36 44.55
C ALA A 82 -76.54 -2.35 43.07
N LEU A 83 -77.48 -2.12 42.15
CA LEU A 83 -77.21 -1.99 40.73
C LEU A 83 -76.30 -0.79 40.44
N ALA A 84 -76.56 0.36 41.05
CA ALA A 84 -75.72 1.55 40.92
C ALA A 84 -74.29 1.30 41.45
N SER A 85 -74.15 0.61 42.59
CA SER A 85 -72.85 0.23 43.16
C SER A 85 -72.09 -0.75 42.26
N LEU A 86 -72.78 -1.76 41.72
CA LEU A 86 -72.19 -2.73 40.78
C LEU A 86 -71.78 -2.07 39.48
N GLN A 87 -72.59 -1.16 38.93
CA GLN A 87 -72.26 -0.38 37.73
C GLN A 87 -71.02 0.50 37.96
N SER A 88 -70.93 1.16 39.12
CA SER A 88 -69.74 1.95 39.50
C SER A 88 -68.49 1.08 39.63
N THR A 89 -68.61 -0.09 40.28
CA THR A 89 -67.50 -1.03 40.45
C THR A 89 -67.04 -1.62 39.12
N LEU A 90 -67.97 -1.97 38.23
CA LEU A 90 -67.67 -2.45 36.89
C LEU A 90 -66.92 -1.39 36.08
N ALA A 91 -67.40 -0.14 36.08
CA ALA A 91 -66.74 0.98 35.41
C ALA A 91 -65.33 1.22 35.96
N ALA A 92 -65.12 1.14 37.28
CA ALA A 92 -63.80 1.24 37.89
C ALA A 92 -62.87 0.10 37.43
N SER A 93 -63.37 -1.13 37.38
CA SER A 93 -62.59 -2.30 36.92
C SER A 93 -62.26 -2.22 35.43
N GLU A 94 -63.17 -1.73 34.59
CA GLU A 94 -62.93 -1.54 33.16
C GLU A 94 -61.88 -0.46 32.90
N ASN A 95 -61.91 0.62 33.69
CA ASN A 95 -60.88 1.67 33.65
C ASN A 95 -59.52 1.14 34.09
N GLU A 96 -59.44 0.36 35.17
CA GLU A 96 -58.17 -0.22 35.62
C GLU A 96 -57.62 -1.24 34.62
N ARG A 97 -58.49 -2.09 34.03
CA ARG A 97 -58.09 -2.99 32.95
C ARG A 97 -57.56 -2.22 31.74
N SER A 98 -58.22 -1.12 31.35
CA SER A 98 -57.77 -0.27 30.24
C SER A 98 -56.42 0.38 30.53
N ARG A 99 -56.22 0.84 31.78
CA ARG A 99 -54.93 1.39 32.25
C ARG A 99 -53.82 0.33 32.22
N LEU A 100 -54.08 -0.87 32.73
CA LEU A 100 -53.11 -1.97 32.73
C LEU A 100 -52.78 -2.41 31.30
N GLN A 101 -53.77 -2.47 30.41
CA GLN A 101 -53.54 -2.76 28.99
C GLN A 101 -52.62 -1.71 28.35
N ALA A 102 -52.88 -0.42 28.59
CA ALA A 102 -52.03 0.66 28.08
C ALA A 102 -50.58 0.58 28.61
N LEU A 103 -50.39 0.21 29.88
CA LEU A 103 -49.06 -0.01 30.46
C LEU A 103 -48.34 -1.22 29.85
N LEU A 104 -49.06 -2.32 29.58
CA LEU A 104 -48.50 -3.51 28.92
C LEU A 104 -48.13 -3.23 27.47
N ASP A 105 -48.96 -2.47 26.74
CA ASP A 105 -48.69 -2.07 25.36
C ASP A 105 -47.47 -1.15 25.30
N ALA A 106 -47.37 -0.18 26.21
CA ALA A 106 -46.20 0.69 26.34
C ALA A 106 -44.93 -0.10 26.71
N GLY A 107 -45.02 -1.03 27.65
CA GLY A 107 -43.91 -1.91 28.03
C GLY A 107 -43.44 -2.81 26.88
N SER A 108 -44.38 -3.38 26.13
CA SER A 108 -44.09 -4.20 24.94
C SER A 108 -43.42 -3.38 23.84
N GLY A 109 -43.85 -2.15 23.61
CA GLY A 109 -43.21 -1.21 22.69
C GLY A 109 -41.77 -0.87 23.09
N ASN A 110 -41.53 -0.62 24.39
CA ASN A 110 -40.18 -0.37 24.90
C ASN A 110 -39.25 -1.58 24.72
N ASN A 111 -39.74 -2.79 24.98
CA ASN A 111 -38.98 -4.02 24.76
C ASN A 111 -38.65 -4.25 23.28
N ALA A 112 -39.60 -3.97 22.38
CA ALA A 112 -39.36 -4.05 20.94
C ALA A 112 -38.27 -3.05 20.50
N ASN A 113 -38.31 -1.82 21.00
CA ASN A 113 -37.30 -0.80 20.73
C ASN A 113 -35.92 -1.19 21.28
N ALA A 114 -35.86 -1.73 22.50
CA ALA A 114 -34.62 -2.22 23.09
C ALA A 114 -34.03 -3.38 22.27
N ASN A 115 -34.85 -4.34 21.86
CA ASN A 115 -34.42 -5.45 21.00
C ASN A 115 -33.93 -4.98 19.63
N ALA A 116 -34.58 -4.00 19.02
CA ALA A 116 -34.12 -3.40 17.77
C ALA A 116 -32.76 -2.71 17.94
N ARG A 117 -32.55 -2.00 19.06
CA ARG A 117 -31.25 -1.36 19.37
C ARG A 117 -30.15 -2.39 19.62
N ILE A 118 -30.44 -3.48 20.33
CA ILE A 118 -29.50 -4.60 20.53
C ILE A 118 -29.13 -5.23 19.19
N GLY A 119 -30.10 -5.47 18.31
CA GLY A 119 -29.85 -5.97 16.95
C GLY A 119 -28.90 -5.07 16.17
N SER A 120 -29.16 -3.76 16.16
CA SER A 120 -28.31 -2.75 15.51
C SER A 120 -26.88 -2.75 16.07
N LEU A 121 -26.74 -2.70 17.40
CA LEU A 121 -25.42 -2.67 18.06
C LEU A 121 -24.65 -3.98 17.86
N THR A 122 -25.34 -5.11 17.79
CA THR A 122 -24.73 -6.41 17.49
C THR A 122 -24.21 -6.44 16.06
N GLY A 123 -24.99 -5.93 15.10
CA GLY A 123 -24.54 -5.75 13.72
C GLY A 123 -23.31 -4.85 13.60
N GLU A 124 -23.34 -3.68 14.24
CA GLU A 124 -22.20 -2.75 14.28
C GLU A 124 -20.95 -3.41 14.90
N LEU A 125 -21.10 -4.19 15.97
CA LEU A 125 -20.00 -4.88 16.62
C LEU A 125 -19.38 -5.96 15.72
N ASP A 126 -20.22 -6.71 15.00
CA ASP A 126 -19.75 -7.74 14.06
C ASP A 126 -19.05 -7.12 12.85
N ASP A 127 -19.55 -5.99 12.34
CA ASP A 127 -18.89 -5.21 11.29
C ASP A 127 -17.52 -4.71 11.74
N GLN A 128 -17.42 -4.18 12.98
CA GLN A 128 -16.15 -3.74 13.58
C GLN A 128 -15.17 -4.91 13.77
N ARG A 129 -15.65 -6.07 14.24
CA ARG A 129 -14.82 -7.28 14.37
C ARG A 129 -14.28 -7.74 13.03
N GLN A 130 -15.13 -7.75 12.00
CA GLN A 130 -14.70 -8.10 10.65
C GLN A 130 -13.66 -7.10 10.12
N ALA A 131 -13.90 -5.80 10.28
CA ALA A 131 -12.95 -4.77 9.88
C ALA A 131 -11.60 -4.91 10.58
N ASN A 132 -11.60 -5.16 11.90
CA ASN A 132 -10.39 -5.36 12.67
C ASN A 132 -9.65 -6.65 12.27
N SER A 133 -10.37 -7.73 11.97
CA SER A 133 -9.76 -8.96 11.47
C SER A 133 -9.07 -8.75 10.11
N ARG A 134 -9.70 -7.98 9.20
CA ARG A 134 -9.13 -7.62 7.89
C ARG A 134 -7.90 -6.74 8.06
N ALA A 135 -7.95 -5.75 8.93
CA ALA A 135 -6.82 -4.88 9.24
C ALA A 135 -5.64 -5.68 9.82
N SER A 136 -5.92 -6.62 10.74
CA SER A 136 -4.90 -7.50 11.32
C SER A 136 -4.24 -8.39 10.26
N ALA A 137 -5.04 -8.98 9.35
CA ALA A 137 -4.51 -9.75 8.23
C ALA A 137 -3.65 -8.90 7.27
N GLN A 138 -4.04 -7.64 7.05
CA GLN A 138 -3.25 -6.70 6.25
C GLN A 138 -1.92 -6.34 6.92
N ILE A 139 -1.92 -6.11 8.24
CA ILE A 139 -0.69 -5.85 9.01
C ILE A 139 0.26 -7.05 8.93
N GLU A 140 -0.26 -8.27 9.08
CA GLU A 140 0.54 -9.49 8.96
C GLU A 140 1.19 -9.62 7.57
N LEU A 141 0.41 -9.37 6.50
CA LEU A 141 0.94 -9.35 5.13
C LEU A 141 2.04 -8.28 4.95
N LEU A 142 1.81 -7.06 5.46
CA LEU A 142 2.80 -5.99 5.40
C LEU A 142 4.07 -6.33 6.17
N ASN A 143 3.95 -6.97 7.34
CA ASN A 143 5.11 -7.43 8.11
C ASN A 143 5.91 -8.48 7.34
N GLN A 144 5.24 -9.43 6.67
CA GLN A 144 5.90 -10.41 5.80
C GLN A 144 6.61 -9.74 4.62
N GLN A 145 5.98 -8.74 3.99
CA GLN A 145 6.61 -7.95 2.93
C GLN A 145 7.83 -7.17 3.42
N ILE A 146 7.74 -6.52 4.59
CA ILE A 146 8.86 -5.80 5.20
C ILE A 146 10.02 -6.75 5.52
N ALA A 147 9.73 -7.94 6.04
CA ALA A 147 10.75 -8.95 6.30
C ALA A 147 11.44 -9.40 5.00
N ALA A 148 10.67 -9.64 3.93
CA ALA A 148 11.22 -9.97 2.61
C ALA A 148 12.09 -8.85 2.04
N LEU A 149 11.66 -7.59 2.13
CA LEU A 149 12.44 -6.43 1.68
C LEU A 149 13.73 -6.28 2.49
N ARG A 150 13.71 -6.49 3.81
CA ARG A 150 14.92 -6.49 4.64
C ARG A 150 15.92 -7.58 4.23
N ALA A 151 15.42 -8.78 3.92
CA ALA A 151 16.27 -9.86 3.41
C ALA A 151 16.88 -9.52 2.03
N GLN A 152 16.11 -8.89 1.15
CA GLN A 152 16.62 -8.40 -0.14
C GLN A 152 17.71 -7.34 0.05
N ILE A 153 17.49 -6.34 0.91
CA ILE A 153 18.49 -5.31 1.21
C ILE A 153 19.78 -5.95 1.74
N ALA A 154 19.69 -6.87 2.70
CA ALA A 154 20.85 -7.57 3.23
C ALA A 154 21.63 -8.35 2.15
N SER A 155 20.91 -8.97 1.21
CA SER A 155 21.56 -9.68 0.08
C SER A 155 22.28 -8.73 -0.88
N VAL A 156 21.70 -7.56 -1.13
CA VAL A 156 22.29 -6.52 -1.99
C VAL A 156 23.52 -5.91 -1.32
N GLU A 157 23.46 -5.63 -0.02
CA GLU A 157 24.61 -5.16 0.75
C GLU A 157 25.76 -6.16 0.73
N ALA A 158 25.48 -7.46 0.92
CA ALA A 158 26.49 -8.51 0.83
C ALA A 158 27.10 -8.61 -0.58
N ALA A 159 26.29 -8.48 -1.63
CA ALA A 159 26.76 -8.47 -3.01
C ALA A 159 27.63 -7.23 -3.31
N LEU A 160 27.26 -6.06 -2.79
CA LEU A 160 28.02 -4.82 -2.94
C LEU A 160 29.38 -4.93 -2.26
N GLN A 161 29.43 -5.38 -1.00
CA GLN A 161 30.69 -5.60 -0.27
C GLN A 161 31.62 -6.59 -0.99
N ALA A 162 31.06 -7.68 -1.52
CA ALA A 162 31.84 -8.63 -2.31
C ALA A 162 32.41 -8.00 -3.60
N SER A 163 31.65 -7.14 -4.27
CA SER A 163 32.11 -6.39 -5.44
C SER A 163 33.21 -5.40 -5.10
N GLU A 164 33.03 -4.59 -4.05
CA GLU A 164 34.02 -3.61 -3.59
C GLU A 164 35.35 -4.28 -3.18
N ALA A 165 35.28 -5.42 -2.51
CA ALA A 165 36.46 -6.21 -2.17
C ALA A 165 37.19 -6.73 -3.42
N LYS A 166 36.44 -7.17 -4.43
CA LYS A 166 36.99 -7.62 -5.72
C LYS A 166 37.63 -6.46 -6.50
N ASP A 167 37.01 -5.28 -6.48
CA ASP A 167 37.52 -4.09 -7.14
C ASP A 167 38.80 -3.61 -6.48
N THR A 168 38.84 -3.58 -5.15
CA THR A 168 40.06 -3.29 -4.38
C THR A 168 41.18 -4.26 -4.74
N SER A 169 40.89 -5.57 -4.79
CA SER A 169 41.88 -6.59 -5.20
C SER A 169 42.36 -6.36 -6.64
N SER A 170 41.47 -6.00 -7.55
CA SER A 170 41.79 -5.74 -8.95
C SER A 170 42.65 -4.49 -9.11
N GLN A 171 42.36 -3.41 -8.38
CA GLN A 171 43.18 -2.20 -8.35
C GLN A 171 44.59 -2.47 -7.83
N VAL A 172 44.73 -3.25 -6.75
CA VAL A 172 46.05 -3.65 -6.23
C VAL A 172 46.82 -4.46 -7.27
N LYS A 173 46.18 -5.39 -7.98
CA LYS A 173 46.81 -6.16 -9.07
C LYS A 173 47.25 -5.26 -10.23
N ILE A 174 46.41 -4.31 -10.64
CA ILE A 174 46.74 -3.36 -11.72
C ILE A 174 47.93 -2.49 -11.31
N ALA A 175 47.94 -1.96 -10.09
CA ALA A 175 49.05 -1.17 -9.58
C ALA A 175 50.35 -2.00 -9.50
N ASP A 176 50.27 -3.26 -9.09
CA ASP A 176 51.43 -4.15 -9.06
C ASP A 176 51.98 -4.45 -10.46
N LEU A 177 51.09 -4.79 -11.40
CA LEU A 177 51.45 -5.02 -12.80
C LEU A 177 52.06 -3.77 -13.44
N GLY A 178 51.49 -2.58 -13.18
CA GLY A 178 52.03 -1.31 -13.66
C GLY A 178 53.45 -1.05 -13.16
N ARG A 179 53.72 -1.30 -11.86
CA ARG A 179 55.08 -1.19 -11.31
C ARG A 179 56.04 -2.17 -11.96
N ARG A 180 55.66 -3.45 -12.10
CA ARG A 180 56.51 -4.48 -12.73
C ARG A 180 56.81 -4.13 -14.18
N LEU A 181 55.81 -3.67 -14.93
CA LEU A 181 55.97 -3.27 -16.33
C LEU A 181 56.91 -2.07 -16.46
N ASN A 182 56.75 -1.05 -15.62
CA ASN A 182 57.64 0.11 -15.64
C ASN A 182 59.09 -0.26 -15.31
N VAL A 183 59.31 -1.15 -14.34
CA VAL A 183 60.65 -1.65 -14.00
C VAL A 183 61.25 -2.44 -15.17
N ALA A 184 60.47 -3.35 -15.77
CA ALA A 184 60.92 -4.14 -16.92
C ALA A 184 61.23 -3.25 -18.14
N LEU A 185 60.40 -2.24 -18.42
CA LEU A 185 60.64 -1.29 -19.50
C LEU A 185 61.91 -0.47 -19.27
N ALA A 186 62.11 0.04 -18.04
CA ALA A 186 63.30 0.78 -17.68
C ALA A 186 64.59 -0.05 -17.87
N GLN A 187 64.56 -1.33 -17.47
CA GLN A 187 65.67 -2.26 -17.69
C GLN A 187 65.97 -2.46 -19.17
N ARG A 188 64.95 -2.67 -20.01
CA ARG A 188 65.13 -2.85 -21.47
C ARG A 188 65.67 -1.61 -22.16
N VAL A 189 65.18 -0.43 -21.79
CA VAL A 189 65.69 0.85 -22.32
C VAL A 189 67.15 1.07 -21.90
N GLN A 190 67.50 0.72 -20.66
CA GLN A 190 68.88 0.83 -20.18
C GLN A 190 69.82 -0.16 -20.89
N GLU A 191 69.39 -1.41 -21.09
CA GLU A 191 70.12 -2.42 -21.86
C GLU A 191 70.36 -1.93 -23.30
N LEU A 192 69.32 -1.47 -23.99
CA LEU A 192 69.44 -0.94 -25.36
C LEU A 192 70.41 0.25 -25.41
N ASN A 193 70.33 1.17 -24.46
CA ASN A 193 71.25 2.31 -24.38
C ASN A 193 72.70 1.87 -24.17
N ARG A 194 72.95 0.85 -23.35
CA ARG A 194 74.29 0.29 -23.14
C ARG A 194 74.85 -0.30 -24.44
N TYR A 195 74.09 -1.18 -25.11
CA TYR A 195 74.51 -1.78 -26.37
C TYR A 195 74.71 -0.72 -27.46
N ARG A 196 73.88 0.31 -27.47
CA ARG A 196 74.02 1.46 -28.36
C ARG A 196 75.37 2.16 -28.11
N SER A 197 75.72 2.46 -26.86
CA SER A 197 77.01 3.07 -26.51
C SER A 197 78.20 2.18 -26.86
N ASP A 198 78.13 0.87 -26.59
CA ASP A 198 79.20 -0.08 -26.91
C ASP A 198 79.41 -0.19 -28.43
N PHE A 199 78.32 -0.24 -29.20
CA PHE A 199 78.35 -0.17 -30.66
C PHE A 199 79.03 1.11 -31.16
N PHE A 200 78.61 2.27 -30.67
CA PHE A 200 79.18 3.55 -31.08
C PHE A 200 80.66 3.66 -30.71
N GLY A 201 81.08 3.08 -29.58
CA GLY A 201 82.49 2.99 -29.19
C GLY A 201 83.33 2.20 -30.19
N ARG A 202 82.92 0.97 -30.50
CA ARG A 202 83.63 0.09 -31.45
C ARG A 202 83.63 0.64 -32.87
N LEU A 203 82.48 1.14 -33.31
CA LEU A 203 82.36 1.71 -34.65
C LEU A 203 83.14 3.02 -34.78
N ARG A 204 83.21 3.82 -33.70
CA ARG A 204 84.14 4.96 -33.65
C ARG A 204 85.58 4.47 -33.79
N GLU A 205 86.02 3.46 -33.06
CA GLU A 205 87.40 2.94 -33.17
C GLU A 205 87.75 2.48 -34.60
N ILE A 206 86.84 1.75 -35.27
CA ILE A 206 87.03 1.27 -36.64
C ILE A 206 87.05 2.42 -37.67
N LEU A 207 86.32 3.51 -37.41
CA LEU A 207 86.13 4.63 -38.34
C LEU A 207 86.89 5.92 -37.97
N SER A 208 87.65 5.93 -36.87
CA SER A 208 88.34 7.14 -36.35
C SER A 208 89.48 7.63 -37.23
N ASP A 209 90.04 6.77 -38.08
CA ASP A 209 91.28 7.03 -38.81
C ASP A 209 91.05 7.63 -40.22
N ARG A 210 89.90 8.28 -40.44
CA ARG A 210 89.48 8.74 -41.78
C ARG A 210 88.90 10.15 -41.78
N GLU A 211 89.44 10.98 -42.67
CA GLU A 211 89.06 12.40 -42.85
C GLU A 211 87.62 12.59 -43.36
N ASN A 212 86.99 11.53 -43.89
CA ASN A 212 85.73 11.60 -44.65
C ASN A 212 84.47 11.19 -43.87
N ILE A 213 84.60 10.86 -42.57
CA ILE A 213 83.49 10.42 -41.72
C ILE A 213 83.36 11.39 -40.54
N ARG A 214 82.17 11.98 -40.37
CA ARG A 214 81.87 12.87 -39.23
C ARG A 214 80.94 12.16 -38.25
N ILE A 215 81.28 12.23 -36.97
CA ILE A 215 80.45 11.69 -35.89
C ILE A 215 79.68 12.86 -35.27
N VAL A 216 78.34 12.82 -35.34
CA VAL A 216 77.47 13.84 -34.75
C VAL A 216 76.53 13.14 -33.78
N GLY A 217 76.81 13.25 -32.48
CA GLY A 217 76.05 12.56 -31.44
C GLY A 217 76.12 11.03 -31.59
N ASP A 218 74.98 10.42 -31.90
CA ASP A 218 74.79 8.99 -32.16
C ASP A 218 74.59 8.68 -33.65
N ARG A 219 75.13 9.50 -34.54
CA ARG A 219 75.02 9.33 -35.99
C ARG A 219 76.39 9.35 -36.66
N PHE A 220 76.59 8.42 -37.59
CA PHE A 220 77.73 8.46 -38.49
C PHE A 220 77.29 9.11 -39.79
N VAL A 221 77.98 10.19 -40.16
CA VAL A 221 77.66 11.01 -41.31
C VAL A 221 78.72 10.79 -42.38
N PHE A 222 78.31 10.25 -43.51
CA PHE A 222 79.12 10.02 -44.70
C PHE A 222 78.76 11.05 -45.77
N GLN A 223 79.74 11.74 -46.32
CA GLN A 223 79.50 12.64 -47.44
C GLN A 223 79.10 11.83 -48.68
N SER A 224 78.08 12.28 -49.41
CA SER A 224 77.55 11.52 -50.55
C SER A 224 78.57 11.33 -51.67
N GLU A 225 79.50 12.26 -51.88
CA GLU A 225 80.54 12.14 -52.93
C GLU A 225 81.55 11.03 -52.65
N VAL A 226 81.72 10.66 -51.38
CA VAL A 226 82.61 9.57 -50.98
C VAL A 226 81.98 8.23 -51.34
N LEU A 227 80.64 8.14 -51.25
CA LEU A 227 79.89 6.91 -51.47
C LEU A 227 79.37 6.76 -52.91
N PHE A 228 79.06 7.86 -53.59
CA PHE A 228 78.36 7.87 -54.86
C PHE A 228 79.01 8.84 -55.84
N PRO A 229 78.99 8.52 -57.15
CA PRO A 229 79.30 9.51 -58.18
C PRO A 229 78.24 10.63 -58.18
N SER A 230 78.61 11.80 -58.71
CA SER A 230 77.70 12.94 -58.81
C SER A 230 76.42 12.57 -59.57
N GLY A 231 75.26 12.91 -59.00
CA GLY A 231 73.94 12.58 -59.54
C GLY A 231 73.55 11.09 -59.51
N GLY A 232 74.44 10.20 -59.07
CA GLY A 232 74.21 8.75 -58.99
C GLY A 232 73.76 8.28 -57.61
N ASN A 233 73.30 7.03 -57.58
CA ASN A 233 72.93 6.29 -56.36
C ASN A 233 73.62 4.92 -56.25
N GLU A 234 74.45 4.54 -57.22
CA GLU A 234 75.23 3.30 -57.16
C GLU A 234 76.56 3.57 -56.44
N LEU A 235 76.93 2.68 -55.52
CA LEU A 235 78.14 2.86 -54.72
C LEU A 235 79.40 2.75 -55.58
N ASN A 236 80.28 3.73 -55.50
CA ASN A 236 81.62 3.67 -56.10
C ASN A 236 82.53 2.66 -55.34
N PRO A 237 83.69 2.26 -55.91
CA PRO A 237 84.57 1.28 -55.26
C PRO A 237 85.04 1.69 -53.85
N GLU A 238 85.31 2.98 -53.64
CA GLU A 238 85.68 3.51 -52.32
C GLU A 238 84.55 3.36 -51.31
N GLY A 239 83.33 3.75 -51.69
CA GLY A 239 82.13 3.63 -50.87
C GLY A 239 81.75 2.19 -50.55
N GLN A 240 81.95 1.26 -51.49
CA GLN A 240 81.79 -0.17 -51.22
C GLN A 240 82.78 -0.67 -50.16
N THR A 241 84.03 -0.21 -50.20
CA THR A 241 85.05 -0.57 -49.20
C THR A 241 84.67 -0.05 -47.80
N GLU A 242 84.12 1.16 -47.70
CA GLU A 242 83.68 1.71 -46.42
C GLU A 242 82.44 1.01 -45.88
N MET A 243 81.45 0.72 -46.74
CA MET A 243 80.24 0.01 -46.34
C MET A 243 80.51 -1.46 -45.99
N GLU A 244 81.56 -2.07 -46.55
CA GLU A 244 81.97 -3.43 -46.18
C GLU A 244 82.51 -3.50 -44.74
N LYS A 245 83.31 -2.54 -44.32
CA LYS A 245 83.78 -2.46 -42.92
C LYS A 245 82.62 -2.24 -41.95
N LEU A 246 81.68 -1.37 -42.33
CA LEU A 246 80.46 -1.17 -41.57
C LEU A 246 79.66 -2.47 -41.44
N ALA A 247 79.52 -3.24 -42.53
CA ALA A 247 78.83 -4.53 -42.51
C ALA A 247 79.50 -5.51 -41.54
N VAL A 248 80.83 -5.61 -41.54
CA VAL A 248 81.58 -6.45 -40.58
C VAL A 248 81.32 -6.02 -39.14
N ALA A 249 81.47 -4.72 -38.84
CA ALA A 249 81.23 -4.17 -37.50
C ALA A 249 79.79 -4.42 -37.03
N LEU A 250 78.82 -4.30 -37.92
CA LEU A 250 77.40 -4.54 -37.62
C LEU A 250 77.11 -6.01 -37.36
N LEU A 251 77.73 -6.93 -38.12
CA LEU A 251 77.59 -8.36 -37.93
C LEU A 251 78.21 -8.82 -36.60
N ASP A 252 79.33 -8.22 -36.19
CA ASP A 252 79.94 -8.52 -34.90
C ASP A 252 79.10 -7.99 -33.73
N LEU A 253 78.56 -6.78 -33.83
CA LEU A 253 77.61 -6.26 -32.86
C LEU A 253 76.35 -7.13 -32.76
N ALA A 254 75.81 -7.57 -33.90
CA ALA A 254 74.59 -8.36 -33.93
C ALA A 254 74.69 -9.68 -33.14
N LYS A 255 75.92 -10.19 -32.92
CA LYS A 255 76.18 -11.36 -32.06
C LYS A 255 76.09 -11.04 -30.56
N GLU A 256 76.33 -9.79 -30.18
CA GLU A 256 76.36 -9.33 -28.79
C GLU A 256 75.00 -8.81 -28.30
N ILE A 257 74.13 -8.36 -29.23
CA ILE A 257 72.80 -7.87 -28.88
C ILE A 257 71.82 -9.05 -28.76
N PRO A 258 71.16 -9.22 -27.60
CA PRO A 258 70.15 -10.25 -27.39
C PRO A 258 69.01 -10.19 -28.42
N ALA A 259 68.49 -11.36 -28.81
CA ALA A 259 67.46 -11.46 -29.85
C ALA A 259 66.15 -10.76 -29.46
N GLU A 260 65.90 -10.58 -28.16
CA GLU A 260 64.72 -9.94 -27.59
C GLU A 260 64.71 -8.41 -27.80
N ILE A 261 65.86 -7.82 -28.14
CA ILE A 261 65.97 -6.39 -28.42
C ILE A 261 65.65 -6.15 -29.91
N ASN A 262 64.56 -5.44 -30.17
CA ASN A 262 64.09 -5.10 -31.51
C ASN A 262 64.84 -3.91 -32.11
N TRP A 263 66.17 -3.96 -32.17
CA TRP A 263 66.99 -2.92 -32.78
C TRP A 263 66.99 -3.01 -34.32
N VAL A 264 67.22 -1.86 -34.98
CA VAL A 264 67.47 -1.71 -36.41
C VAL A 264 68.54 -0.64 -36.66
N LEU A 265 69.32 -0.79 -37.73
CA LEU A 265 70.18 0.24 -38.28
C LEU A 265 69.37 1.04 -39.31
N ARG A 266 69.13 2.32 -39.02
CA ARG A 266 68.46 3.26 -39.93
C ARG A 266 69.51 3.97 -40.77
N VAL A 267 69.34 3.91 -42.09
CA VAL A 267 70.12 4.57 -43.12
C VAL A 267 69.31 5.74 -43.67
N ASP A 268 69.77 6.95 -43.40
CA ASP A 268 69.08 8.19 -43.73
C ASP A 268 69.79 8.88 -44.89
N GLY A 269 69.11 9.03 -46.02
CA GLY A 269 69.61 9.77 -47.17
C GLY A 269 69.20 11.24 -47.14
N HIS A 270 70.14 12.12 -47.45
CA HIS A 270 69.89 13.56 -47.55
C HIS A 270 70.50 14.15 -48.83
N THR A 271 69.89 15.22 -49.32
CA THR A 271 70.39 16.02 -50.44
C THR A 271 70.69 17.44 -49.99
N ASP A 272 71.29 18.24 -50.86
CA ASP A 272 71.29 19.69 -50.71
C ASP A 272 69.97 20.29 -51.20
N ASN A 273 69.87 21.61 -51.14
CA ASN A 273 68.72 22.38 -51.57
C ASN A 273 68.68 22.66 -53.09
N VAL A 274 69.60 22.11 -53.89
CA VAL A 274 69.57 22.27 -55.34
C VAL A 274 68.53 21.32 -55.90
N GLN A 275 67.53 21.87 -56.59
CA GLN A 275 66.50 21.07 -57.22
C GLN A 275 67.09 20.29 -58.40
N LEU A 276 66.73 19.01 -58.49
CA LEU A 276 67.03 18.20 -59.67
C LEU A 276 66.30 18.79 -60.88
N SER A 277 66.90 18.65 -62.07
CA SER A 277 66.33 19.16 -63.32
C SER A 277 64.98 18.53 -63.72
N GLY A 278 64.55 17.48 -63.02
CA GLY A 278 63.32 16.72 -63.30
C GLY A 278 63.38 15.86 -64.57
N SER A 279 64.42 16.02 -65.39
CA SER A 279 64.67 15.29 -66.64
C SER A 279 65.60 14.08 -66.49
N GLY A 280 66.20 13.90 -65.32
CA GLY A 280 67.07 12.77 -64.98
C GLY A 280 66.30 11.53 -64.51
N ARG A 281 67.03 10.53 -64.01
CA ARG A 281 66.45 9.27 -63.48
C ARG A 281 65.53 9.48 -62.27
N TYR A 282 65.77 10.52 -61.48
CA TYR A 282 65.00 10.85 -60.29
C TYR A 282 64.29 12.19 -60.48
N ARG A 283 63.02 12.25 -60.08
CA ARG A 283 62.15 13.41 -60.28
C ARG A 283 62.41 14.51 -59.26
N ASP A 284 62.75 14.13 -58.03
CA ASP A 284 63.01 15.04 -56.92
C ASP A 284 64.05 14.48 -55.94
N ASN A 285 64.40 15.30 -54.97
CA ASN A 285 65.37 14.98 -53.93
C ASN A 285 64.87 13.91 -52.95
N TRP A 286 63.56 13.71 -52.82
CA TRP A 286 62.98 12.61 -52.04
C TRP A 286 63.30 11.26 -52.67
N GLU A 287 63.11 11.14 -53.98
CA GLU A 287 63.43 9.94 -54.74
C GLU A 287 64.93 9.66 -54.71
N LEU A 288 65.77 10.68 -54.94
CA LEU A 288 67.23 10.52 -54.94
C LEU A 288 67.77 10.10 -53.57
N SER A 289 67.36 10.78 -52.50
CA SER A 289 67.79 10.44 -51.15
C SER A 289 67.35 9.04 -50.72
N SER A 290 66.10 8.67 -51.02
CA SER A 290 65.55 7.34 -50.74
C SER A 290 66.27 6.25 -51.54
N ALA A 291 66.56 6.51 -52.81
CA ALA A 291 67.28 5.57 -53.68
C ALA A 291 68.73 5.34 -53.19
N ARG A 292 69.42 6.40 -52.74
CA ARG A 292 70.77 6.29 -52.15
C ARG A 292 70.76 5.49 -50.85
N ALA A 293 69.85 5.81 -49.93
CA ALA A 293 69.69 5.05 -48.68
C ALA A 293 69.37 3.57 -48.96
N THR A 294 68.49 3.29 -49.91
CA THR A 294 68.15 1.94 -50.35
C THR A 294 69.35 1.21 -50.95
N SER A 295 70.21 1.91 -51.69
CA SER A 295 71.39 1.33 -52.32
C SER A 295 72.43 0.90 -51.27
N VAL A 296 72.62 1.70 -50.22
CA VAL A 296 73.42 1.33 -49.04
C VAL A 296 72.83 0.11 -48.35
N VAL A 297 71.52 0.11 -48.06
CA VAL A 297 70.85 -1.04 -47.42
C VAL A 297 71.01 -2.32 -48.25
N LYS A 298 70.78 -2.26 -49.56
CA LYS A 298 70.95 -3.41 -50.46
C LYS A 298 72.38 -3.92 -50.46
N PHE A 299 73.37 -3.03 -50.41
CA PHE A 299 74.76 -3.41 -50.31
C PHE A 299 75.08 -4.08 -48.96
N LEU A 300 74.59 -3.54 -47.84
CA LEU A 300 74.77 -4.20 -46.53
C LEU A 300 74.14 -5.59 -46.49
N ILE A 301 72.97 -5.76 -47.11
CA ILE A 301 72.31 -7.07 -47.26
C ILE A 301 73.19 -8.01 -48.09
N SER A 302 73.80 -7.56 -49.19
CA SER A 302 74.67 -8.40 -50.00
C SER A 302 75.95 -8.83 -49.27
N LYS A 303 76.37 -8.07 -48.24
CA LYS A 303 77.46 -8.42 -47.32
C LYS A 303 77.02 -9.27 -46.12
N GLY A 304 75.75 -9.70 -46.06
CA GLY A 304 75.23 -10.66 -45.08
C GLY A 304 74.47 -10.05 -43.90
N VAL A 305 74.29 -8.72 -43.86
CA VAL A 305 73.49 -8.09 -42.81
C VAL A 305 72.00 -8.48 -42.97
N PRO A 306 71.33 -8.96 -41.91
CA PRO A 306 69.92 -9.35 -41.99
C PRO A 306 69.02 -8.18 -42.42
N ALA A 307 68.22 -8.37 -43.47
CA ALA A 307 67.35 -7.32 -44.01
C ALA A 307 66.33 -6.79 -42.98
N ASN A 308 65.90 -7.62 -42.02
CA ASN A 308 64.98 -7.23 -40.95
C ASN A 308 65.61 -6.31 -39.88
N ARG A 309 66.94 -6.12 -39.91
CA ARG A 309 67.71 -5.21 -39.06
C ARG A 309 68.07 -3.89 -39.76
N LEU A 310 67.57 -3.65 -40.98
CA LEU A 310 67.90 -2.47 -41.77
C LEU A 310 66.64 -1.69 -42.14
N VAL A 311 66.74 -0.36 -42.09
CA VAL A 311 65.69 0.56 -42.53
C VAL A 311 66.34 1.61 -43.42
N ALA A 312 65.80 1.84 -44.61
CA ALA A 312 66.18 2.97 -45.46
C ALA A 312 65.13 4.07 -45.35
N ALA A 313 65.56 5.31 -45.13
CA ALA A 313 64.71 6.49 -45.14
C ALA A 313 65.37 7.59 -45.99
N GLY A 314 64.62 8.22 -46.89
CA GLY A 314 65.04 9.47 -47.54
C GLY A 314 64.44 10.66 -46.80
N PHE A 315 65.16 11.77 -46.73
CA PHE A 315 64.68 13.02 -46.14
C PHE A 315 64.78 14.22 -47.09
N GLY A 316 65.30 14.02 -48.32
CA GLY A 316 65.57 15.11 -49.26
C GLY A 316 66.41 16.23 -48.65
N GLU A 317 66.07 17.48 -48.99
CA GLU A 317 66.69 18.69 -48.45
C GLU A 317 66.16 19.13 -47.07
N TYR A 318 65.13 18.47 -46.54
CA TYR A 318 64.33 18.99 -45.41
C TYR A 318 64.98 18.80 -44.02
N GLN A 319 66.18 18.25 -43.95
CA GLN A 319 66.99 18.16 -42.72
C GLN A 319 68.43 18.59 -43.01
N PRO A 320 68.69 19.89 -43.28
CA PRO A 320 70.03 20.39 -43.50
C PRO A 320 70.84 20.39 -42.19
N ILE A 321 72.12 20.05 -42.27
CA ILE A 321 73.07 20.17 -41.16
C ILE A 321 73.90 21.46 -41.24
N ALA A 322 73.99 22.05 -42.44
CA ALA A 322 74.61 23.34 -42.68
C ALA A 322 73.60 24.26 -43.36
N GLU A 323 73.41 25.46 -42.82
CA GLU A 323 72.51 26.45 -43.38
C GLU A 323 73.18 27.24 -44.52
N GLY A 324 72.38 27.75 -45.45
CA GLY A 324 72.83 28.61 -46.54
C GLY A 324 73.11 27.90 -47.87
N ASP A 325 73.55 28.70 -48.84
CA ASP A 325 73.67 28.33 -50.26
C ASP A 325 75.11 28.15 -50.75
N THR A 326 76.08 28.10 -49.83
CA THR A 326 77.49 27.96 -50.20
C THR A 326 77.79 26.55 -50.72
N PRO A 327 78.78 26.39 -51.61
CA PRO A 327 79.22 25.07 -52.07
C PRO A 327 79.56 24.12 -50.91
N GLU A 328 80.16 24.65 -49.84
CA GLU A 328 80.54 23.92 -48.65
C GLU A 328 79.30 23.47 -47.84
N ALA A 329 78.29 24.34 -47.68
CA ALA A 329 77.05 23.98 -46.98
C ALA A 329 76.28 22.89 -47.74
N ARG A 330 76.21 23.02 -49.07
CA ARG A 330 75.57 22.01 -49.94
C ARG A 330 76.30 20.66 -49.87
N GLN A 331 77.63 20.67 -49.90
CA GLN A 331 78.44 19.46 -49.75
C GLN A 331 78.15 18.75 -48.42
N GLN A 332 78.05 19.50 -47.33
CA GLN A 332 77.73 18.92 -46.03
C GLN A 332 76.32 18.35 -45.98
N ASN A 333 75.34 19.00 -46.62
CA ASN A 333 73.95 18.53 -46.64
C ASN A 333 73.76 17.25 -47.47
N ARG A 334 74.52 17.08 -48.56
CA ARG A 334 74.57 15.84 -49.35
C ARG A 334 75.27 14.73 -48.57
N ARG A 335 74.54 13.97 -47.76
CA ARG A 335 75.11 12.95 -46.89
C ARG A 335 74.21 11.72 -46.71
N ILE A 336 74.82 10.63 -46.22
CA ILE A 336 74.14 9.48 -45.64
C ILE A 336 74.41 9.49 -44.15
N GLU A 337 73.36 9.44 -43.33
CA GLU A 337 73.49 9.22 -41.89
C GLU A 337 73.13 7.79 -41.52
N LEU A 338 73.85 7.24 -40.55
CA LEU A 338 73.60 5.91 -40.01
C LEU A 338 73.41 6.00 -38.51
N LYS A 339 72.32 5.41 -38.01
CA LYS A 339 72.04 5.37 -36.57
C LYS A 339 71.38 4.07 -36.14
N LEU A 340 71.68 3.62 -34.93
CA LEU A 340 71.04 2.47 -34.30
C LEU A 340 69.79 2.96 -33.54
N THR A 341 68.63 2.33 -33.80
CA THR A 341 67.36 2.68 -33.15
C THR A 341 66.56 1.43 -32.82
N GLU A 342 65.56 1.56 -31.94
CA GLU A 342 64.52 0.55 -31.79
C GLU A 342 63.55 0.62 -32.99
N ARG A 343 63.02 -0.54 -33.38
CA ARG A 343 62.11 -0.73 -34.51
C ARG A 343 60.72 -0.15 -34.25
#